data_AF-A0A923J3A2-F1
#
_entry.id   AF-A0A923J3A2-F1
#
_cell.length_a   1.000
_cell.length_b   1.000
_cell.length_c   1.000
_cell.angle_alpha   90.00
_cell.angle_beta   90.00
_cell.angle_gamma   90.00
#
_symmetry.space_group_name_H-M   'P 1'
#
loop_
_entity.id
_entity.type
_entity.pdbx_description
1 polymer ?
#
loop_
_entity_poly.entity_id
_entity_poly.type
_entity_poly.pdbx_seq_one_letter_code
_entity_poly.pdbx_strand_id
1 'polypeptide(L)'
;MAAKIMEDEIDKRIAEKRKQETIDIVSSQIQEVTSLIKNISKSAEDISGTSENIRDTAKKLEDEIVNINKVLEFIKNIARQTNLLGLNAAIEAARAGEYGKGFSVVAAEIRKLSLNSADSLKDIEQILEEIKKFIIYIANTVDENLIKTNDQANELGQVEKNMFSIEDEIVKISN
;
A
#
# COMPACT_ATOMS: atom_id res chain seq x y z
N MET A 1 5.84 -61.86 -45.91
CA MET A 1 4.81 -61.89 -44.84
C MET A 1 5.45 -61.64 -43.47
N ALA A 2 6.45 -62.43 -43.04
CA ALA A 2 7.14 -62.21 -41.76
C ALA A 2 7.84 -60.84 -41.64
N ALA A 3 8.55 -60.37 -42.68
CA ALA A 3 9.22 -59.06 -42.65
C ALA A 3 8.24 -57.89 -42.45
N LYS A 4 7.06 -57.94 -43.07
CA LYS A 4 6.01 -56.91 -42.95
C LYS A 4 5.37 -56.90 -41.55
N ILE A 5 5.13 -58.08 -40.97
CA ILE A 5 4.64 -58.22 -39.59
C ILE A 5 5.66 -57.64 -38.60
N MET A 6 6.94 -57.88 -38.83
CA MET A 6 8.03 -57.38 -37.99
C MET A 6 8.20 -55.86 -38.09
N GLU A 7 8.01 -55.30 -39.28
CA GLU A 7 7.99 -53.84 -39.53
C GLU A 7 6.80 -53.17 -38.84
N ASP A 8 5.59 -53.70 -39.00
CA ASP A 8 4.37 -53.20 -38.33
C ASP A 8 4.50 -53.26 -36.79
N GLU A 9 5.16 -54.28 -36.24
CA GLU A 9 5.37 -54.46 -34.80
C GLU A 9 6.42 -53.48 -34.24
N ILE A 10 7.46 -53.15 -35.02
CA ILE A 10 8.45 -52.12 -34.68
C ILE A 10 7.81 -50.73 -34.68
N ASP A 11 7.02 -50.40 -35.70
CA ASP A 11 6.33 -49.11 -35.79
C ASP A 11 5.35 -48.91 -34.64
N LYS A 12 4.61 -49.96 -34.27
CA LYS A 12 3.71 -49.94 -33.10
C LYS A 12 4.48 -49.66 -31.81
N ARG A 13 5.61 -50.34 -31.57
CA ARG A 13 6.46 -50.10 -30.37
C ARG A 13 7.03 -48.69 -30.34
N ILE A 14 7.44 -48.14 -31.49
CA ILE A 14 7.95 -46.76 -31.57
C ILE A 14 6.84 -45.77 -31.23
N ALA A 15 5.63 -45.97 -31.75
CA ALA A 15 4.47 -45.13 -31.45
C ALA A 15 4.09 -45.18 -29.97
N GLU A 16 4.10 -46.35 -29.37
CA GLU A 16 3.78 -46.57 -27.95
C GLU A 16 4.83 -45.94 -27.02
N LYS A 17 6.11 -46.03 -27.38
CA LYS A 17 7.19 -45.34 -26.68
C LYS A 17 7.05 -43.81 -26.75
N ARG A 18 6.76 -43.25 -27.93
CA ARG A 18 6.53 -41.80 -28.11
C ARG A 18 5.32 -41.31 -27.33
N LYS A 19 4.25 -42.12 -27.27
CA LYS A 19 3.06 -41.84 -26.46
C LYS A 19 3.43 -41.75 -24.98
N GLN A 20 4.19 -42.72 -24.46
CA GLN A 20 4.65 -42.70 -23.06
C GLN A 20 5.55 -41.50 -22.77
N GLU A 21 6.53 -41.21 -23.63
CA GLU A 21 7.41 -40.04 -23.50
C GLU A 21 6.59 -38.73 -23.45
N THR A 22 5.53 -38.63 -24.25
CA THR A 22 4.63 -37.46 -24.25
C THR A 22 3.83 -37.37 -22.95
N ILE A 23 3.30 -38.50 -22.45
CA ILE A 23 2.57 -38.58 -21.17
C ILE A 23 3.45 -38.12 -20.01
N ASP A 24 4.70 -38.59 -19.97
CA ASP A 24 5.64 -38.26 -18.90
C ASP A 24 5.98 -36.76 -18.92
N ILE A 25 6.20 -36.18 -20.10
CA ILE A 25 6.46 -34.74 -20.28
C ILE A 25 5.25 -33.91 -19.81
N VAL A 26 4.05 -34.24 -20.26
CA VAL A 26 2.84 -33.48 -19.90
C VAL A 26 2.56 -33.60 -18.40
N SER A 27 2.71 -34.80 -17.81
CA SER A 27 2.53 -35.01 -16.37
C SER A 27 3.51 -34.16 -15.55
N SER A 28 4.78 -34.11 -15.97
CA SER A 28 5.80 -33.26 -15.36
C SER A 28 5.43 -31.78 -15.45
N GLN A 29 4.94 -31.32 -16.60
CA GLN A 29 4.49 -29.93 -16.80
C GLN A 29 3.28 -29.58 -15.93
N ILE A 30 2.30 -30.49 -15.78
CA ILE A 30 1.14 -30.29 -14.89
C ILE A 30 1.60 -30.12 -13.44
N GLN A 31 2.54 -30.94 -12.98
CA GLN A 31 3.11 -30.82 -11.63
C GLN A 31 3.82 -29.47 -11.43
N GLU A 32 4.60 -29.03 -12.43
CA GLU A 32 5.28 -27.74 -12.40
C GLU A 32 4.26 -26.58 -12.34
N VAL A 33 3.25 -26.58 -13.19
CA VAL A 33 2.18 -25.55 -13.19
C VAL A 33 1.41 -25.56 -11.88
N THR A 34 1.09 -26.72 -11.31
CA THR A 34 0.41 -26.84 -10.02
C THR A 34 1.25 -26.26 -8.88
N SER A 35 2.56 -26.50 -8.90
CA SER A 35 3.50 -25.88 -7.95
C SER A 35 3.54 -24.36 -8.09
N LEU A 36 3.56 -23.84 -9.32
CA LEU A 36 3.50 -22.41 -9.59
C LEU A 36 2.19 -21.79 -9.09
N ILE A 37 1.04 -22.42 -9.33
CA ILE A 37 -0.26 -21.98 -8.82
C ILE A 37 -0.20 -21.82 -7.30
N LYS A 38 0.27 -22.85 -6.58
CA LYS A 38 0.40 -22.80 -5.12
C LYS A 38 1.27 -21.64 -4.64
N ASN A 39 2.38 -21.37 -5.31
CA ASN A 39 3.27 -20.25 -4.96
C ASN A 39 2.61 -18.88 -5.19
N ILE A 40 1.85 -18.74 -6.28
CA ILE A 40 1.13 -17.49 -6.58
C ILE A 40 -0.03 -17.31 -5.60
N SER A 41 -0.79 -18.36 -5.26
CA SER A 41 -1.83 -18.31 -4.22
C SER A 41 -1.25 -17.88 -2.87
N LYS A 42 -0.09 -18.41 -2.50
CA LYS A 42 0.59 -17.98 -1.27
C LYS A 42 1.00 -16.51 -1.31
N SER A 43 1.51 -16.06 -2.44
CA SER A 43 1.87 -14.65 -2.64
C SER A 43 0.65 -13.73 -2.55
N ALA A 44 -0.51 -14.16 -3.07
CA ALA A 44 -1.76 -13.43 -2.97
C ALA A 44 -2.26 -13.29 -1.51
N GLU A 45 -2.14 -14.35 -0.70
CA GLU A 45 -2.41 -14.27 0.74
C GLU A 45 -1.48 -13.27 1.44
N ASP A 46 -0.19 -13.32 1.14
CA ASP A 46 0.80 -12.43 1.75
C ASP A 46 0.58 -10.96 1.34
N ILE A 47 0.21 -10.71 0.08
CA ILE A 47 -0.20 -9.39 -0.41
C ILE A 47 -1.46 -8.91 0.33
N SER A 48 -2.43 -9.78 0.56
CA SER A 48 -3.66 -9.42 1.28
C SER A 48 -3.37 -9.04 2.73
N GLY A 49 -2.56 -9.84 3.44
CA GLY A 49 -2.18 -9.54 4.82
C GLY A 49 -1.32 -8.27 4.95
N THR A 50 -0.38 -8.04 4.03
CA THR A 50 0.40 -6.79 4.01
C THR A 50 -0.46 -5.58 3.69
N SER A 51 -1.43 -5.73 2.79
CA SER A 51 -2.41 -4.69 2.43
C SER A 51 -3.29 -4.28 3.62
N GLU A 52 -3.77 -5.25 4.42
CA GLU A 52 -4.48 -4.95 5.67
C GLU A 52 -3.62 -4.16 6.67
N ASN A 53 -2.36 -4.56 6.86
CA ASN A 53 -1.44 -3.84 7.74
C ASN A 53 -1.19 -2.40 7.28
N ILE A 54 -1.09 -2.17 5.96
CA ILE A 54 -0.94 -0.82 5.39
C ILE A 54 -2.23 -0.01 5.65
N ARG A 55 -3.40 -0.60 5.46
CA ARG A 55 -4.69 0.06 5.74
C ARG A 55 -4.79 0.50 7.20
N ASP A 56 -4.41 -0.36 8.13
CA ASP A 56 -4.46 -0.04 9.56
C ASP A 56 -3.44 1.05 9.92
N THR A 57 -2.26 1.03 9.30
CA THR A 57 -1.25 2.08 9.48
C THR A 57 -1.73 3.42 8.91
N ALA A 58 -2.38 3.41 7.74
CA ALA A 58 -2.96 4.61 7.14
C ALA A 58 -4.03 5.24 8.05
N LYS A 59 -4.91 4.42 8.64
CA LYS A 59 -5.90 4.89 9.63
C LYS A 59 -5.25 5.53 10.86
N LYS A 60 -4.23 4.87 11.42
CA LYS A 60 -3.48 5.42 12.58
C LYS A 60 -2.83 6.77 12.23
N LEU A 61 -2.27 6.90 11.03
CA LEU A 61 -1.70 8.18 10.58
C LEU A 61 -2.77 9.27 10.43
N GLU A 62 -3.96 8.93 9.98
CA GLU A 62 -5.09 9.86 9.93
C GLU A 62 -5.47 10.36 11.33
N ASP A 63 -5.56 9.45 12.32
CA ASP A 63 -5.83 9.80 13.72
C ASP A 63 -4.72 10.70 14.31
N GLU A 64 -3.45 10.41 14.01
CA GLU A 64 -2.32 11.23 14.45
C GLU A 64 -2.38 12.65 13.86
N ILE A 65 -2.76 12.80 12.57
CA ILE A 65 -2.96 14.14 11.97
C ILE A 65 -4.05 14.91 12.70
N VAL A 66 -5.16 14.25 13.07
CA VAL A 66 -6.23 14.88 13.86
C VAL A 66 -5.70 15.36 15.21
N ASN A 67 -4.85 14.57 15.87
CA ASN A 67 -4.25 14.96 17.15
C ASN A 67 -3.26 16.12 16.99
N ILE A 68 -2.42 16.11 15.96
CA ILE A 68 -1.50 17.21 15.65
C ILE A 68 -2.29 18.51 15.40
N ASN A 69 -3.39 18.45 14.64
CA ASN A 69 -4.24 19.62 14.40
C ASN A 69 -4.79 20.24 15.69
N LYS A 70 -5.17 19.43 16.68
CA LYS A 70 -5.59 19.94 18.01
C LYS A 70 -4.45 20.68 18.73
N VAL A 71 -3.23 20.15 18.63
CA VAL A 71 -2.03 20.80 19.21
C VAL A 71 -1.75 22.11 18.50
N LEU A 72 -1.85 22.16 17.17
CA LEU A 72 -1.66 23.40 16.39
C LEU A 72 -2.71 24.45 16.77
N GLU A 73 -3.98 24.06 16.94
CA GLU A 73 -5.03 24.97 17.40
C GLU A 73 -4.71 25.56 18.78
N PHE A 74 -4.19 24.75 19.70
CA PHE A 74 -3.74 25.22 21.00
C PHE A 74 -2.58 26.23 20.88
N ILE A 75 -1.56 25.94 20.07
CA ILE A 75 -0.42 26.84 19.87
C ILE A 75 -0.86 28.13 19.16
N LYS A 76 -1.80 28.05 18.21
CA LYS A 76 -2.40 29.21 17.53
C LYS A 76 -3.11 30.13 18.53
N ASN A 77 -3.82 29.54 19.49
CA ASN A 77 -4.42 30.30 20.58
C ASN A 77 -3.36 30.96 21.48
N ILE A 78 -2.26 30.28 21.81
CA ILE A 78 -1.13 30.87 22.53
C ILE A 78 -0.54 32.04 21.76
N ALA A 79 -0.24 31.88 20.46
CA ALA A 79 0.31 32.93 19.62
C ALA A 79 -0.62 34.17 19.60
N ARG A 80 -1.94 33.96 19.47
CA ARG A 80 -2.94 35.03 19.52
C ARG A 80 -2.96 35.74 20.89
N GLN A 81 -2.92 35.00 21.99
CA GLN A 81 -2.88 35.58 23.33
C GLN A 81 -1.60 36.36 23.57
N THR A 82 -0.45 35.83 23.16
CA THR A 82 0.85 36.50 23.24
C THR A 82 0.87 37.79 22.42
N ASN A 83 0.25 37.80 21.23
CA ASN A 83 0.11 39.02 20.43
C ASN A 83 -0.73 40.10 21.14
N LEU A 84 -1.81 39.70 21.81
CA LEU A 84 -2.65 40.60 22.61
C LEU A 84 -1.92 41.12 23.86
N LEU A 85 -1.16 40.26 24.54
CA LEU A 85 -0.28 40.65 25.65
C LEU A 85 0.76 41.69 25.19
N GLY A 86 1.41 41.44 24.05
CA GLY A 86 2.34 42.37 23.44
C GLY A 86 1.67 43.69 23.02
N LEU A 87 0.42 43.66 22.55
CA LEU A 87 -0.36 44.87 22.27
C LEU A 87 -0.57 45.71 23.53
N ASN A 88 -1.04 45.08 24.60
CA ASN A 88 -1.32 45.76 25.87
C ASN A 88 -0.04 46.35 26.46
N ALA A 89 1.08 45.62 26.39
CA ALA A 89 2.39 46.13 26.80
C ALA A 89 2.84 47.33 25.96
N ALA A 90 2.61 47.33 24.64
CA ALA A 90 2.94 48.46 23.77
C ALA A 90 2.09 49.70 24.10
N ILE A 91 0.80 49.52 24.41
CA ILE A 91 -0.10 50.61 24.83
C ILE A 91 0.38 51.21 26.16
N GLU A 92 0.72 50.38 27.15
CA GLU A 92 1.17 50.86 28.46
C GLU A 92 2.55 51.52 28.36
N ALA A 93 3.44 51.00 27.52
CA ALA A 93 4.73 51.63 27.22
C ALA A 93 4.56 53.02 26.58
N ALA A 94 3.61 53.18 25.65
CA ALA A 94 3.27 54.49 25.08
C ALA A 94 2.69 55.44 26.14
N ARG A 95 1.87 54.93 27.07
CA ARG A 95 1.29 55.71 28.17
C ARG A 95 2.33 56.21 29.17
N ALA A 96 3.38 55.43 29.42
CA ALA A 96 4.50 55.80 30.28
C ALA A 96 5.45 56.85 29.65
N GLY A 97 5.25 57.21 28.38
CA GLY A 97 6.05 58.23 27.68
C GLY A 97 7.53 57.86 27.59
N GLU A 98 8.42 58.79 27.99
CA GLU A 98 9.88 58.59 27.94
C GLU A 98 10.35 57.38 28.76
N TYR A 99 9.69 57.08 29.89
CA TYR A 99 10.03 55.94 30.75
C TYR A 99 9.67 54.59 30.13
N GLY A 100 8.77 54.57 29.13
CA GLY A 100 8.32 53.35 28.46
C GLY A 100 9.09 52.96 27.21
N LYS A 101 10.08 53.76 26.76
CA LYS A 101 10.79 53.53 25.48
C LYS A 101 11.42 52.14 25.38
N GLY A 102 12.09 51.67 26.43
CA GLY A 102 12.68 50.32 26.46
C GLY A 102 11.63 49.20 26.41
N PHE A 103 10.53 49.35 27.15
CA PHE A 103 9.42 48.40 27.13
C PHE A 103 8.69 48.35 25.78
N SER A 104 8.60 49.47 25.07
CA SER A 104 7.99 49.55 23.75
C SER A 104 8.73 48.67 22.72
N VAL A 105 10.07 48.67 22.76
CA VAL A 105 10.90 47.81 21.88
C VAL A 105 10.65 46.34 22.16
N VAL A 106 10.61 45.95 23.44
CA VAL A 106 10.33 44.56 23.85
C VAL A 106 8.93 44.14 23.43
N ALA A 107 7.93 45.00 23.62
CA ALA A 107 6.55 44.72 23.23
C ALA A 107 6.39 44.54 21.71
N ALA A 108 7.11 45.33 20.91
CA ALA A 108 7.13 45.18 19.46
C ALA A 108 7.75 43.84 19.02
N GLU A 109 8.84 43.41 19.66
CA GLU A 109 9.49 42.13 19.34
C GLU A 109 8.60 40.94 19.74
N ILE A 110 7.92 41.00 20.90
CA ILE A 110 6.94 39.97 21.32
C ILE A 110 5.82 39.84 20.27
N ARG A 111 5.27 40.97 19.80
CA ARG A 111 4.23 40.95 18.74
C ARG A 111 4.77 40.32 17.46
N LYS A 112 5.95 40.73 17.01
CA LYS A 112 6.59 40.18 15.81
C LYS A 112 6.79 38.67 15.91
N LEU A 113 7.31 38.17 17.04
CA LEU A 113 7.48 36.74 17.28
C LEU A 113 6.14 35.98 17.27
N SER A 114 5.10 36.56 17.86
CA SER A 114 3.77 35.96 17.89
C SER A 114 3.11 35.87 16.50
N LEU A 115 3.32 36.87 15.64
CA LEU A 115 2.84 36.88 14.26
C LEU A 115 3.61 35.87 13.42
N ASN A 116 4.95 35.86 13.52
CA ASN A 116 5.78 34.87 12.84
C ASN A 116 5.40 33.43 13.25
N SER A 117 5.12 33.21 14.54
CA SER A 117 4.64 31.91 15.02
C SER A 117 3.31 31.52 14.39
N ALA A 118 2.37 32.47 14.28
CA ALA A 118 1.08 32.23 13.63
C ALA A 118 1.20 31.91 12.14
N ASP A 119 2.14 32.52 11.44
CA ASP A 119 2.40 32.22 10.03
C ASP A 119 3.07 30.84 9.86
N SER A 120 4.06 30.49 10.68
CA SER A 120 4.64 29.14 10.67
C SER A 120 3.63 28.04 10.96
N LEU A 121 2.64 28.31 11.83
CA LEU A 121 1.56 27.35 12.08
C LEU A 121 0.70 27.11 10.82
N LYS A 122 0.45 28.13 9.98
CA LYS A 122 -0.28 27.95 8.72
C LYS A 122 0.50 27.08 7.74
N ASP A 123 1.82 27.26 7.67
CA ASP A 123 2.68 26.44 6.81
C ASP A 123 2.63 24.96 7.25
N ILE A 124 2.63 24.71 8.56
CA ILE A 124 2.49 23.36 9.10
C ILE A 124 1.09 22.78 8.81
N GLU A 125 0.02 23.57 8.99
CA GLU A 125 -1.35 23.17 8.62
C GLU A 125 -1.40 22.73 7.14
N GLN A 126 -0.76 23.47 6.22
CA GLN A 126 -0.70 23.11 4.80
C GLN A 126 0.06 21.80 4.55
N ILE A 127 1.19 21.58 5.22
CA ILE A 127 1.95 20.33 5.11
C ILE A 127 1.11 19.13 5.57
N LEU A 128 0.35 19.27 6.66
CA LEU A 128 -0.51 18.20 7.17
C LEU A 128 -1.66 17.86 6.21
N GLU A 129 -2.24 18.85 5.53
CA GLU A 129 -3.24 18.61 4.50
C GLU A 129 -2.67 17.82 3.31
N GLU A 130 -1.43 18.09 2.90
CA GLU A 130 -0.76 17.28 1.87
C GLU A 130 -0.47 15.85 2.34
N ILE A 131 -0.03 15.67 3.59
CA ILE A 131 0.16 14.32 4.17
C ILE A 131 -1.16 13.55 4.19
N LYS A 132 -2.27 14.21 4.55
CA LYS A 132 -3.60 13.59 4.52
C LYS A 132 -3.99 13.10 3.13
N LYS A 133 -3.69 13.87 2.07
CA LYS A 133 -3.90 13.43 0.68
C LYS A 133 -3.10 12.18 0.34
N PHE A 134 -1.84 12.11 0.77
CA PHE A 134 -1.03 10.90 0.57
C PHE A 134 -1.59 9.67 1.30
N ILE A 135 -2.12 9.85 2.52
CA ILE A 135 -2.77 8.75 3.26
C ILE A 135 -4.01 8.23 2.51
N ILE A 136 -4.85 9.13 2.00
CA ILE A 136 -6.03 8.76 1.19
C ILE A 136 -5.60 8.02 -0.09
N TYR A 137 -4.56 8.51 -0.76
CA TYR A 137 -4.01 7.85 -1.95
C TYR A 137 -3.49 6.43 -1.64
N ILE A 138 -2.80 6.25 -0.51
CA ILE A 138 -2.34 4.94 -0.05
C ILE A 138 -3.53 4.01 0.22
N ALA A 139 -4.57 4.50 0.91
CA ALA A 139 -5.76 3.71 1.20
C ALA A 139 -6.45 3.21 -0.08
N ASN A 140 -6.63 4.08 -1.07
CA ASN A 140 -7.21 3.71 -2.37
C ASN A 140 -6.34 2.69 -3.12
N THR A 141 -5.02 2.88 -3.10
CA THR A 141 -4.08 1.95 -3.75
C THR A 141 -4.12 0.56 -3.10
N VAL A 142 -4.32 0.50 -1.79
CA VAL A 142 -4.51 -0.76 -1.05
C VAL A 142 -5.83 -1.43 -1.44
N ASP A 143 -6.91 -0.67 -1.54
CA ASP A 143 -8.22 -1.19 -2.00
C ASP A 143 -8.11 -1.81 -3.40
N GLU A 144 -7.47 -1.11 -4.33
CA GLU A 144 -7.24 -1.62 -5.69
C GLU A 144 -6.38 -2.88 -5.71
N ASN A 145 -5.33 -2.95 -4.89
CA ASN A 145 -4.48 -4.14 -4.79
C ASN A 145 -5.24 -5.34 -4.26
N LEU A 146 -6.11 -5.16 -3.27
CA LEU A 146 -6.93 -6.25 -2.73
C LEU A 146 -7.91 -6.79 -3.77
N ILE A 147 -8.54 -5.91 -4.55
CA ILE A 147 -9.42 -6.32 -5.65
C ILE A 147 -8.64 -7.16 -6.67
N LYS A 148 -7.50 -6.64 -7.16
CA LYS A 148 -6.65 -7.36 -8.13
C LYS A 148 -6.15 -8.71 -7.60
N THR A 149 -5.79 -8.76 -6.32
CA THR A 149 -5.32 -9.98 -5.67
C THR A 149 -6.42 -11.03 -5.57
N ASN A 150 -7.65 -10.61 -5.26
CA ASN A 150 -8.81 -11.49 -5.22
C ASN A 150 -9.18 -12.00 -6.62
N ASP A 151 -9.16 -11.14 -7.64
CA ASP A 151 -9.39 -11.55 -9.03
C ASP A 151 -8.34 -12.57 -9.49
N GLN A 152 -7.07 -12.32 -9.17
CA GLN A 152 -5.97 -13.25 -9.45
C GLN A 152 -6.16 -14.61 -8.76
N ALA A 153 -6.64 -14.62 -7.50
CA ALA A 153 -6.94 -15.88 -6.81
C ALA A 153 -8.07 -16.68 -7.50
N ASN A 154 -9.10 -15.99 -8.02
CA ASN A 154 -10.18 -16.63 -8.77
C ASN A 154 -9.67 -17.22 -10.10
N GLU A 155 -8.84 -16.47 -10.84
CA GLU A 155 -8.23 -16.95 -12.09
C GLU A 155 -7.37 -18.19 -11.85
N LEU A 156 -6.56 -18.20 -10.79
CA LEU A 156 -5.74 -19.36 -10.41
C LEU A 156 -6.59 -20.59 -10.11
N GLY A 157 -7.72 -20.44 -9.42
CA GLY A 157 -8.65 -21.55 -9.17
C GLY A 157 -9.21 -22.14 -10.48
N GLN A 158 -9.40 -21.32 -11.51
CA GLN A 158 -9.81 -21.81 -12.82
C GLN A 158 -8.68 -22.52 -13.57
N VAL A 159 -7.44 -22.01 -13.48
CA VAL A 159 -6.26 -22.71 -14.02
C VAL A 159 -6.07 -24.05 -13.34
N GLU A 160 -6.20 -24.13 -12.03
CA GLU A 160 -6.09 -25.37 -11.25
C GLU A 160 -7.12 -26.41 -11.71
N LYS A 161 -8.39 -25.99 -11.89
CA LYS A 161 -9.45 -26.87 -12.43
C LYS A 161 -9.12 -27.39 -13.84
N ASN A 162 -8.53 -26.55 -14.68
CA ASN A 162 -8.10 -26.96 -16.02
C ASN A 162 -6.95 -27.97 -15.94
N MET A 163 -5.98 -27.78 -15.03
CA MET A 163 -4.89 -28.75 -14.82
C MET A 163 -5.41 -30.12 -14.39
N PHE A 164 -6.38 -30.18 -13.46
CA PHE A 164 -7.02 -31.44 -13.07
C PHE A 164 -7.74 -32.12 -14.25
N SER A 165 -8.36 -31.35 -15.14
CA SER A 165 -9.04 -31.90 -16.31
C SER A 165 -8.04 -32.50 -17.31
N ILE A 166 -6.88 -31.85 -17.52
CA ILE A 166 -5.81 -32.37 -18.37
C ILE A 166 -5.19 -33.62 -17.75
N GLU A 167 -4.99 -33.64 -16.42
CA GLU A 167 -4.48 -34.82 -15.71
C GLU A 167 -5.38 -36.04 -15.90
N ASP A 168 -6.71 -35.87 -15.79
CA ASP A 168 -7.68 -36.95 -16.05
C ASP A 168 -7.64 -37.44 -17.51
N GLU A 169 -7.49 -36.55 -18.49
CA GLU A 169 -7.30 -36.94 -19.89
C GLU A 169 -6.00 -37.73 -20.12
N ILE A 170 -4.91 -37.32 -19.48
CA ILE A 170 -3.62 -38.03 -19.56
C ILE A 170 -3.75 -39.44 -18.98
N VAL A 171 -4.42 -39.61 -17.83
CA VAL A 171 -4.66 -40.93 -17.24
C VAL A 171 -5.51 -41.81 -18.17
N LYS A 172 -6.51 -41.24 -18.86
CA LYS A 172 -7.30 -41.98 -19.86
C LYS A 172 -6.49 -42.39 -21.08
N ILE A 173 -5.56 -41.55 -21.53
CA ILE A 173 -4.67 -41.89 -22.65
C ILE A 173 -3.63 -42.94 -22.21
N SER A 174 -3.19 -42.93 -20.95
CA SER A 174 -2.22 -43.89 -20.43
C SER A 174 -2.76 -45.30 -20.27
N ASN A 175 -4.07 -45.47 -20.01
CA ASN A 175 -4.75 -46.76 -19.89
C ASN A 175 -5.29 -47.29 -21.24
#